data_AF-A0A953M756-F1
#
_entry.id   AF-A0A953M756-F1
#
_cell.length_a   1.000
_cell.length_b   1.000
_cell.length_c   1.000
_cell.angle_alpha   90.00
_cell.angle_beta   90.00
_cell.angle_gamma   90.00
#
_symmetry.space_group_name_H-M   'P 1'
#
loop_
_entity.id
_entity.type
_entity.pdbx_description
1 polymer ?
#
loop_
_entity_poly.entity_id
_entity_poly.type
_entity_poly.pdbx_seq_one_letter_code
_entity_poly.pdbx_strand_id
1 'polypeptide(L)'
;MRRATHGPPRATRRATVLFAVLFLVVLASLSATTMLTAVAAERAAVTRELEQIQLVAAARSALLVYKAEFAGQRDAMLEGGAPTLPGEIRIDMGEDEPAVIVRLVPFSDGSTTTPEPARLDLNHATAAMLGSLPGMTTPLAERLVAERESVPYLSPTDALGVEGASVLINATDSSGPEQPESFGDERIGALDLLTVYSFEPRLQAGLGGDDYRGVARININAPWSDNIERAFEQQMSEQAAATATGLFIAGPKIEKPSDLVRLLIDRAVPRNEWPALLDALTTSAERYRPGCVDINTATRAVLATLPGLSETLAEDLVTVRERLGAPEKRSVTWPLDEGVLTAEQFADLVDHAVTRSLQWRVILRVSFEPIDEMIPPGFDPDDAGGGLLPEADEFGVATSFDDARETPEPCVILEAVFDAANERTRIAYLRDRTAYSFVVQLAALPGFGGEDRFTDSGFNGDGYDPDEMMPYDESDPDASPMTLDDLTASYFDDDEEESEAGFGGLEFDEFGFFDDEPIDDDPPIGPGLDEPDRAADPGESSPGDGDPSRSVPGGDNRLGRWTPARKGGS
;
A
#
# COMPACT_ATOMS: atom_id res chain seq x y z
N MET A 1 -51.66 88.61 -36.20
CA MET A 1 -50.51 88.06 -35.46
C MET A 1 -51.00 87.07 -34.41
N ARG A 2 -50.96 85.76 -34.68
CA ARG A 2 -51.15 84.68 -33.69
C ARG A 2 -49.90 83.80 -33.78
N ARG A 3 -49.10 83.79 -32.70
CA ARG A 3 -47.85 83.04 -32.57
C ARG A 3 -48.21 81.61 -32.16
N ALA A 4 -48.05 80.64 -33.06
CA ALA A 4 -48.22 79.22 -32.76
C ALA A 4 -46.97 78.71 -32.04
N THR A 5 -47.10 78.37 -30.76
CA THR A 5 -46.06 77.72 -29.96
C THR A 5 -45.97 76.24 -30.37
N HIS A 6 -44.93 75.86 -31.12
CA HIS A 6 -44.58 74.46 -31.35
C HIS A 6 -44.09 73.86 -30.04
N GLY A 7 -44.88 72.93 -29.48
CA GLY A 7 -44.43 72.10 -28.37
C GLY A 7 -43.30 71.16 -28.82
N PRO A 8 -42.30 70.90 -27.98
CA PRO A 8 -41.14 70.09 -28.36
C PRO A 8 -41.57 68.69 -28.83
N PRO A 9 -40.89 68.12 -29.84
CA PRO A 9 -41.27 66.86 -30.45
C PRO A 9 -41.25 65.72 -29.43
N ARG A 10 -42.40 65.09 -29.18
CA ARG A 10 -42.59 63.95 -28.26
C ARG A 10 -41.90 62.65 -28.71
N ALA A 11 -41.14 62.67 -29.81
CA ALA A 11 -40.52 61.49 -30.42
C ALA A 11 -39.34 60.94 -29.60
N THR A 12 -38.57 61.79 -28.92
CA THR A 12 -37.38 61.38 -28.15
C THR A 12 -37.73 60.51 -26.94
N ARG A 13 -38.88 60.75 -26.28
CA ARG A 13 -39.30 59.96 -25.11
C ARG A 13 -39.61 58.50 -25.44
N ARG A 14 -40.09 58.20 -26.65
CA ARG A 14 -40.44 56.83 -27.05
C ARG A 14 -39.22 55.97 -27.34
N ALA A 15 -38.18 56.56 -27.96
CA ALA A 15 -36.92 55.87 -28.21
C ALA A 15 -36.18 55.53 -26.91
N THR A 16 -36.16 56.45 -25.93
CA THR A 16 -35.55 56.19 -24.61
C THR A 16 -36.27 55.07 -23.86
N VAL A 17 -37.61 55.02 -23.91
CA VAL A 17 -38.38 53.95 -23.27
C VAL A 17 -38.09 52.60 -23.93
N LEU A 18 -38.04 52.52 -25.26
CA LEU A 18 -37.71 51.27 -25.94
C LEU A 18 -36.29 50.79 -25.63
N PHE A 19 -35.30 51.69 -25.58
CA PHE A 19 -33.93 51.34 -25.21
C PHE A 19 -33.85 50.84 -23.76
N ALA A 20 -34.53 51.50 -22.82
CA ALA A 20 -34.57 51.07 -21.43
C ALA A 20 -35.21 49.69 -21.26
N VAL A 21 -36.32 49.43 -21.97
CA VAL A 21 -36.96 48.10 -21.95
C VAL A 21 -36.05 47.04 -22.56
N LEU A 22 -35.43 47.31 -23.71
CA LEU A 22 -34.49 46.36 -24.32
C LEU A 22 -33.33 46.04 -23.39
N PHE A 23 -32.73 47.06 -22.77
CA PHE A 23 -31.64 46.87 -21.81
C PHE A 23 -32.07 46.05 -20.60
N LEU A 24 -33.27 46.28 -20.05
CA LEU A 24 -33.83 45.47 -18.97
C LEU A 24 -34.06 44.00 -19.39
N VAL A 25 -34.54 43.76 -20.61
CA VAL A 25 -34.73 42.41 -21.15
C VAL A 25 -33.39 41.70 -21.32
N VAL A 26 -32.36 42.38 -21.84
CA VAL A 26 -31.02 41.81 -22.00
C VAL A 26 -30.41 41.48 -20.63
N LEU A 27 -30.50 42.38 -19.65
CA LEU A 27 -30.03 42.11 -18.29
C LEU A 27 -30.77 40.94 -17.64
N ALA A 28 -32.10 40.89 -17.74
CA ALA A 28 -32.89 39.79 -17.21
C ALA A 28 -32.53 38.45 -17.89
N SER A 29 -32.32 38.45 -19.20
CA SER A 29 -31.88 37.27 -19.95
C SER A 29 -30.49 36.81 -19.51
N LEU A 30 -29.53 37.73 -19.36
CA LEU A 30 -28.18 37.39 -18.88
C LEU A 30 -28.22 36.83 -17.47
N SER A 31 -28.94 37.47 -16.53
CA SER A 31 -29.10 36.97 -15.16
C SER A 31 -29.76 35.58 -15.12
N ALA A 32 -30.79 35.35 -15.95
CA ALA A 32 -31.44 34.05 -16.03
C ALA A 32 -30.49 32.97 -16.59
N THR A 33 -29.73 33.28 -17.65
CA THR A 33 -28.74 32.35 -18.21
C THR A 33 -27.65 32.02 -17.18
N THR A 34 -27.10 33.02 -16.49
CA THR A 34 -26.08 32.79 -15.45
C THR A 34 -26.61 31.92 -14.31
N MET A 35 -27.84 32.15 -13.86
CA MET A 35 -28.46 31.34 -12.81
C MET A 35 -28.69 29.89 -13.26
N LEU A 36 -29.14 29.68 -14.51
CA LEU A 36 -29.32 28.33 -15.07
C LEU A 36 -27.98 27.59 -15.20
N THR A 37 -26.91 28.28 -15.63
CA THR A 37 -25.58 27.68 -15.71
C THR A 37 -25.00 27.37 -14.33
N ALA A 38 -25.26 28.22 -13.33
CA ALA A 38 -24.84 27.98 -11.95
C ALA A 38 -25.56 26.75 -11.36
N VAL A 39 -26.89 26.66 -11.51
CA VAL A 39 -27.66 25.49 -11.05
C VAL A 39 -27.25 24.20 -11.78
N ALA A 40 -26.94 24.28 -13.07
CA ALA A 40 -26.44 23.13 -13.82
C ALA A 40 -25.05 22.69 -13.32
N ALA A 41 -24.16 23.65 -13.01
CA ALA A 41 -22.85 23.37 -12.44
C ALA A 41 -22.94 22.79 -11.03
N GLU A 42 -23.82 23.32 -10.17
CA GLU A 42 -24.09 22.79 -8.82
C GLU A 42 -24.62 21.36 -8.88
N ARG A 43 -25.60 21.09 -9.76
CA ARG A 43 -26.11 19.73 -9.97
C ARG A 43 -25.02 18.78 -10.44
N ALA A 44 -24.22 19.18 -11.42
CA ALA A 44 -23.10 18.38 -11.90
C ALA A 44 -22.05 18.13 -10.82
N ALA A 45 -21.79 19.11 -9.94
CA ALA A 45 -20.89 18.95 -8.81
C ALA A 45 -21.43 17.93 -7.78
N VAL A 46 -22.70 18.06 -7.39
CA VAL A 46 -23.35 17.13 -6.46
C VAL A 46 -23.40 15.71 -7.02
N THR A 47 -23.72 15.54 -8.31
CA THR A 47 -23.70 14.22 -8.96
C THR A 47 -22.30 13.60 -8.93
N ARG A 48 -21.26 14.36 -9.27
CA ARG A 48 -19.87 13.86 -9.21
C ARG A 48 -19.41 13.52 -7.80
N GLU A 49 -19.86 14.28 -6.80
CA GLU A 49 -19.56 13.99 -5.41
C GLU A 49 -20.22 12.69 -4.95
N LEU A 50 -21.50 12.49 -5.30
CA LEU A 50 -22.21 11.23 -5.02
C LEU A 50 -21.53 10.03 -5.71
N GLU A 51 -21.21 10.17 -7.00
CA GLU A 51 -20.48 9.16 -7.78
C GLU A 51 -19.14 8.82 -7.12
N GLN A 52 -18.38 9.82 -6.67
CA GLN A 52 -17.11 9.61 -5.98
C GLN A 52 -17.29 8.86 -4.66
N ILE A 53 -18.30 9.21 -3.85
CA ILE A 53 -18.62 8.51 -2.59
C ILE A 53 -18.96 7.06 -2.87
N GLN A 54 -19.79 6.79 -3.90
CA GLN A 54 -20.14 5.43 -4.32
C GLN A 54 -18.92 4.63 -4.76
N LEU A 55 -18.04 5.21 -5.58
CA LEU A 55 -16.81 4.55 -6.03
C LEU A 55 -15.86 4.25 -4.86
N VAL A 56 -15.71 5.16 -3.89
CA VAL A 56 -14.89 4.92 -2.69
C VAL A 56 -15.49 3.82 -1.82
N ALA A 57 -16.81 3.78 -1.66
CA ALA A 57 -17.49 2.72 -0.93
C ALA A 57 -17.30 1.35 -1.61
N ALA A 58 -17.49 1.29 -2.93
CA ALA A 58 -17.26 0.08 -3.73
C ALA A 58 -15.78 -0.38 -3.65
N ALA A 59 -14.84 0.55 -3.68
CA ALA A 59 -13.42 0.25 -3.54
C ALA A 59 -13.09 -0.38 -2.17
N ARG A 60 -13.68 0.13 -1.09
CA ARG A 60 -13.55 -0.45 0.27
C ARG A 60 -14.16 -1.85 0.34
N SER A 61 -15.32 -2.07 -0.26
CA SER A 61 -15.94 -3.40 -0.35
C SER A 61 -15.05 -4.40 -1.11
N ALA A 62 -14.45 -3.97 -2.22
CA ALA A 62 -13.53 -4.82 -2.98
C ALA A 62 -12.25 -5.15 -2.21
N LEU A 63 -11.71 -4.21 -1.43
CA LEU A 63 -10.59 -4.51 -0.52
C LEU A 63 -10.91 -5.62 0.49
N LEU A 64 -12.16 -5.72 0.96
CA LEU A 64 -12.59 -6.81 1.84
C LEU A 64 -12.64 -8.16 1.11
N VAL A 65 -13.06 -8.17 -0.16
CA VAL A 65 -13.00 -9.38 -1.01
C VAL A 65 -11.56 -9.84 -1.18
N TYR A 66 -10.66 -8.94 -1.58
CA TYR A 66 -9.24 -9.29 -1.73
C TYR A 66 -8.60 -9.72 -0.39
N LYS A 67 -8.96 -9.08 0.72
CA LYS A 67 -8.53 -9.51 2.07
C LYS A 67 -8.92 -10.97 2.35
N ALA A 68 -10.14 -11.37 1.98
CA ALA A 68 -10.61 -12.75 2.12
C ALA A 68 -9.85 -13.72 1.20
N GLU A 69 -9.57 -13.32 -0.06
CA GLU A 69 -8.76 -14.12 -0.99
C GLU A 69 -7.35 -14.36 -0.47
N PHE A 70 -6.69 -13.31 0.04
CA PHE A 70 -5.38 -13.44 0.67
C PHE A 70 -5.40 -14.38 1.88
N ALA A 71 -6.45 -14.31 2.71
CA ALA A 71 -6.60 -15.21 3.85
C ALA A 71 -6.76 -16.67 3.39
N GLY A 72 -7.58 -16.91 2.36
CA GLY A 72 -7.81 -18.25 1.79
C GLY A 72 -6.57 -18.87 1.14
N GLN A 73 -5.62 -18.04 0.69
CA GLN A 73 -4.39 -18.47 0.01
C GLN A 73 -3.14 -18.42 0.90
N ARG A 74 -3.31 -18.24 2.22
CA ARG A 74 -2.20 -18.10 3.16
C ARG A 74 -1.20 -19.25 3.11
N ASP A 75 -1.67 -20.49 3.04
CA ASP A 75 -0.78 -21.66 3.04
C ASP A 75 0.06 -21.75 1.77
N ALA A 76 -0.50 -21.38 0.62
CA ALA A 76 0.24 -21.29 -0.64
C ALA A 76 1.32 -20.20 -0.58
N MET A 77 1.02 -19.05 0.03
CA MET A 77 2.01 -17.99 0.24
C MET A 77 3.09 -18.39 1.26
N LEU A 78 2.75 -19.18 2.28
CA LEU A 78 3.75 -19.76 3.20
C LEU A 78 4.70 -20.73 2.50
N GLU A 79 4.29 -21.37 1.42
CA GLU A 79 5.14 -22.15 0.51
C GLU A 79 5.93 -21.28 -0.49
N GLY A 80 5.79 -19.96 -0.46
CA GLY A 80 6.42 -19.05 -1.42
C GLY A 80 5.66 -18.90 -2.74
N GLY A 81 4.41 -19.38 -2.82
CA GLY A 81 3.52 -19.15 -3.94
C GLY A 81 3.02 -17.70 -4.00
N ALA A 82 2.78 -17.20 -5.21
CA ALA A 82 2.10 -15.92 -5.41
C ALA A 82 0.58 -16.08 -5.28
N PRO A 83 -0.13 -15.11 -4.68
CA PRO A 83 -1.58 -15.10 -4.62
C PRO A 83 -2.17 -14.97 -6.03
N THR A 84 -3.25 -15.70 -6.29
CA THR A 84 -4.05 -15.57 -7.51
C THR A 84 -5.32 -14.82 -7.18
N LEU A 85 -5.39 -13.56 -7.58
CA LEU A 85 -6.53 -12.69 -7.30
C LEU A 85 -7.45 -12.55 -8.53
N PRO A 86 -8.77 -12.33 -8.34
CA PRO A 86 -9.65 -11.97 -9.45
C PRO A 86 -9.20 -10.63 -10.05
N GLY A 87 -8.89 -10.64 -11.35
CA GLY A 87 -8.45 -9.44 -12.06
C GLY A 87 -9.53 -8.37 -12.20
N GLU A 88 -10.80 -8.78 -12.16
CA GLU A 88 -11.97 -7.91 -12.21
C GLU A 88 -13.04 -8.41 -11.23
N ILE A 89 -13.68 -7.46 -10.53
CA ILE A 89 -14.85 -7.69 -9.68
C ILE A 89 -15.95 -6.74 -10.16
N ARG A 90 -17.12 -7.30 -10.49
CA ARG A 90 -18.33 -6.54 -10.78
C ARG A 90 -19.18 -6.45 -9.52
N ILE A 91 -19.58 -5.23 -9.15
CA ILE A 91 -20.48 -4.95 -8.03
C ILE A 91 -21.75 -4.34 -8.62
N ASP A 92 -22.84 -5.11 -8.62
CA ASP A 92 -24.14 -4.61 -9.03
C ASP A 92 -24.75 -3.76 -7.91
N MET A 93 -25.06 -2.50 -8.20
CA MET A 93 -25.56 -1.52 -7.22
C MET A 93 -27.10 -1.48 -7.14
N GLY A 94 -27.80 -2.10 -8.09
CA GLY A 94 -29.26 -2.15 -8.18
C GLY A 94 -29.72 -2.59 -9.58
N GLU A 95 -31.03 -2.76 -9.80
CA GLU A 95 -31.58 -3.13 -11.13
C GLU A 95 -31.39 -2.04 -12.19
N ASP A 96 -31.42 -0.76 -11.78
CA ASP A 96 -31.34 0.41 -12.67
C ASP A 96 -30.07 1.26 -12.46
N GLU A 97 -29.15 0.82 -11.59
CA GLU A 97 -27.90 1.53 -11.32
C GLU A 97 -26.75 0.91 -12.12
N PRO A 98 -25.83 1.72 -12.70
CA PRO A 98 -24.67 1.19 -13.39
C PRO A 98 -23.84 0.36 -12.41
N ALA A 99 -23.40 -0.81 -12.84
CA ALA A 99 -22.51 -1.62 -12.02
C ALA A 99 -21.17 -0.90 -11.82
N VAL A 100 -20.54 -1.14 -10.67
CA VAL A 100 -19.19 -0.70 -10.41
C VAL A 100 -18.23 -1.83 -10.77
N ILE A 101 -17.22 -1.50 -11.57
CA ILE A 101 -16.16 -2.41 -11.99
C ILE A 101 -14.88 -2.07 -11.23
N VAL A 102 -14.34 -3.07 -10.55
CA VAL A 102 -13.06 -2.99 -9.85
C VAL A 102 -12.06 -3.83 -10.61
N ARG A 103 -10.97 -3.23 -11.08
CA ARG A 103 -9.88 -3.90 -11.81
C ARG A 103 -8.58 -3.79 -11.06
N LEU A 104 -7.79 -4.85 -11.07
CA LEU A 104 -6.38 -4.77 -10.66
C LEU A 104 -5.59 -4.08 -11.77
N VAL A 105 -4.82 -3.06 -11.39
CA VAL A 105 -3.90 -2.37 -12.30
C VAL A 105 -2.60 -3.16 -12.33
N PRO A 106 -2.13 -3.60 -13.51
CA PRO A 106 -0.85 -4.28 -13.62
C PRO A 106 0.31 -3.34 -13.27
N PHE A 107 1.32 -3.89 -12.61
CA PHE A 107 2.63 -3.25 -12.41
C PHE A 107 3.44 -3.29 -13.72
N SER A 108 4.63 -2.67 -13.71
CA SER A 108 5.50 -2.59 -14.90
C SER A 108 5.92 -3.96 -15.45
N ASP A 109 6.02 -4.97 -14.59
CA ASP A 109 6.30 -6.35 -14.98
C ASP A 109 5.07 -7.13 -15.48
N GLY A 110 3.91 -6.47 -15.58
CA GLY A 110 2.63 -7.06 -15.97
C GLY A 110 1.93 -7.86 -14.87
N SER A 111 2.55 -8.04 -13.70
CA SER A 111 1.91 -8.68 -12.55
C SER A 111 0.81 -7.78 -12.00
N THR A 112 -0.23 -8.36 -11.40
CA THR A 112 -1.30 -7.60 -10.70
C THR A 112 -1.07 -7.50 -9.20
N THR A 113 -0.05 -8.21 -8.70
CA THR A 113 0.35 -8.23 -7.29
C THR A 113 1.87 -8.18 -7.22
N THR A 114 2.42 -7.43 -6.28
CA THR A 114 3.88 -7.36 -6.07
C THR A 114 4.20 -7.71 -4.61
N PRO A 115 5.11 -8.66 -4.34
CA PRO A 115 5.51 -8.96 -2.97
C PRO A 115 6.36 -7.82 -2.40
N GLU A 116 6.05 -7.35 -1.20
CA GLU A 116 6.83 -6.31 -0.54
C GLU A 116 8.31 -6.72 -0.30
N PRO A 117 8.62 -7.95 0.15
CA PRO A 117 9.98 -8.44 0.26
C PRO A 117 10.74 -8.56 -1.07
N ALA A 118 10.14 -8.39 -2.26
CA ALA A 118 10.93 -8.26 -3.49
C ALA A 118 11.71 -6.93 -3.57
N ARG A 119 11.44 -6.00 -2.65
CA ARG A 119 12.01 -4.65 -2.58
C ARG A 119 12.87 -4.47 -1.33
N LEU A 120 13.72 -3.47 -1.36
CA LEU A 120 14.61 -3.14 -0.25
C LEU A 120 13.87 -2.29 0.80
N ASP A 121 13.87 -2.73 2.06
CA ASP A 121 13.23 -2.01 3.15
C ASP A 121 13.99 -0.73 3.53
N LEU A 122 13.39 0.42 3.26
CA LEU A 122 13.96 1.73 3.51
C LEU A 122 14.20 2.02 4.99
N ASN A 123 13.48 1.38 5.92
CA ASN A 123 13.67 1.60 7.34
C ASN A 123 14.79 0.72 7.94
N HIS A 124 15.14 -0.39 7.29
CA HIS A 124 16.08 -1.38 7.84
C HIS A 124 17.36 -1.56 7.00
N ALA A 125 17.36 -1.16 5.73
CA ALA A 125 18.53 -1.25 4.85
C ALA A 125 19.70 -0.40 5.37
N THR A 126 20.93 -0.87 5.26
CA THR A 126 22.09 -0.03 5.62
C THR A 126 22.35 1.05 4.56
N ALA A 127 23.11 2.10 4.90
CA ALA A 127 23.53 3.11 3.92
C ALA A 127 24.31 2.50 2.74
N ALA A 128 25.07 1.43 3.00
CA ALA A 128 25.76 0.68 1.95
C ALA A 128 24.78 -0.05 1.02
N MET A 129 23.75 -0.70 1.56
CA MET A 129 22.71 -1.36 0.75
C MET A 129 21.96 -0.35 -0.11
N LEU A 130 21.51 0.77 0.49
CA LEU A 130 20.83 1.84 -0.25
C LEU A 130 21.74 2.43 -1.33
N GLY A 131 23.00 2.73 -1.00
CA GLY A 131 23.98 3.30 -1.94
C GLY A 131 24.35 2.39 -3.11
N SER A 132 23.99 1.10 -3.07
CA SER A 132 24.14 0.16 -4.18
C SER A 132 22.96 0.18 -5.17
N LEU A 133 21.85 0.86 -4.85
CA LEU A 133 20.72 0.98 -5.77
C LEU A 133 21.07 1.89 -6.98
N PRO A 134 20.53 1.60 -8.17
CA PRO A 134 20.67 2.48 -9.34
C PRO A 134 20.24 3.91 -9.03
N GLY A 135 21.07 4.89 -9.38
CA GLY A 135 20.80 6.31 -9.14
C GLY A 135 20.98 6.80 -7.70
N MET A 136 21.22 5.90 -6.73
CA MET A 136 21.51 6.29 -5.35
C MET A 136 22.98 6.67 -5.18
N THR A 137 23.24 7.80 -4.51
CA THR A 137 24.60 8.19 -4.13
C THR A 137 24.85 7.88 -2.65
N THR A 138 26.10 7.59 -2.26
CA THR A 138 26.46 7.36 -0.86
C THR A 138 26.01 8.49 0.08
N PRO A 139 26.20 9.79 -0.26
CA PRO A 139 25.73 10.88 0.60
C PRO A 139 24.20 10.91 0.75
N LEU A 140 23.44 10.59 -0.30
CA LEU A 140 21.98 10.52 -0.22
C LEU A 140 21.55 9.35 0.66
N ALA A 141 22.16 8.17 0.49
CA ALA A 141 21.88 7.01 1.32
C ALA A 141 22.16 7.26 2.82
N GLU A 142 23.27 7.92 3.14
CA GLU A 142 23.60 8.32 4.51
C GLU A 142 22.57 9.30 5.09
N ARG A 143 22.09 10.27 4.29
CA ARG A 143 21.02 11.20 4.70
C ARG A 143 19.71 10.48 4.99
N LEU A 144 19.29 9.57 4.12
CA LEU A 144 18.07 8.76 4.32
C LEU A 144 18.15 7.96 5.63
N VAL A 145 19.29 7.36 5.92
CA VAL A 145 19.51 6.63 7.18
C VAL A 145 19.49 7.57 8.39
N ALA A 146 20.11 8.74 8.30
CA ALA A 146 20.11 9.72 9.38
C ALA A 146 18.71 10.28 9.67
N GLU A 147 17.91 10.53 8.62
CA GLU A 147 16.56 11.07 8.78
C GLU A 147 15.60 10.04 9.38
N ARG A 148 15.63 8.78 8.92
CA ARG A 148 14.76 7.74 9.49
C ARG A 148 15.05 7.40 10.96
N GLU A 149 16.29 7.62 11.42
CA GLU A 149 16.63 7.46 12.85
C GLU A 149 15.85 8.44 13.73
N SER A 150 15.44 9.58 13.16
CA SER A 150 14.58 10.55 13.82
C SER A 150 13.09 10.20 13.69
N VAL A 151 12.65 9.87 12.47
CA VAL A 151 11.25 9.54 12.15
C VAL A 151 11.23 8.44 11.10
N PRO A 152 10.79 7.21 11.44
CA PRO A 152 10.66 6.15 10.46
C PRO A 152 9.75 6.56 9.31
N TYR A 153 10.10 6.15 8.09
CA TYR A 153 9.27 6.39 6.92
C TYR A 153 8.01 5.53 6.97
N LEU A 154 6.85 6.12 6.63
CA LEU A 154 5.56 5.44 6.55
C LEU A 154 5.24 5.00 5.12
N SER A 155 5.91 5.61 4.14
CA SER A 155 5.85 5.23 2.75
C SER A 155 7.19 5.48 2.06
N PRO A 156 7.52 4.76 0.96
CA PRO A 156 8.70 5.10 0.15
C PRO A 156 8.67 6.54 -0.34
N THR A 157 7.49 7.12 -0.61
CA THR A 157 7.38 8.51 -1.08
C THR A 157 7.76 9.54 -0.03
N ASP A 158 7.76 9.19 1.25
CA ASP A 158 8.21 10.10 2.32
C ASP A 158 9.70 10.43 2.15
N ALA A 159 10.48 9.51 1.56
CA ALA A 159 11.89 9.72 1.22
C ALA A 159 12.11 10.87 0.24
N LEU A 160 11.09 11.25 -0.55
CA LEU A 160 11.19 12.36 -1.50
C LEU A 160 11.29 13.73 -0.81
N GLY A 161 10.94 13.81 0.48
CA GLY A 161 11.16 15.00 1.30
C GLY A 161 12.64 15.23 1.64
N VAL A 162 13.48 14.21 1.51
CA VAL A 162 14.92 14.31 1.82
C VAL A 162 15.64 15.09 0.73
N GLU A 163 16.54 15.99 1.13
CA GLU A 163 17.32 16.80 0.19
C GLU A 163 18.07 15.92 -0.82
N GLY A 164 17.81 16.16 -2.11
CA GLY A 164 18.41 15.43 -3.23
C GLY A 164 17.74 14.10 -3.58
N ALA A 165 16.63 13.73 -2.94
CA ALA A 165 15.91 12.49 -3.21
C ALA A 165 15.02 12.53 -4.47
N SER A 166 14.95 13.65 -5.19
CA SER A 166 14.25 13.72 -6.49
C SER A 166 14.80 12.72 -7.51
N VAL A 167 16.08 12.35 -7.39
CA VAL A 167 16.72 11.32 -8.22
C VAL A 167 16.11 9.92 -8.05
N LEU A 168 15.35 9.67 -6.96
CA LEU A 168 14.71 8.37 -6.73
C LEU A 168 13.55 8.10 -7.71
N ILE A 169 12.91 9.15 -8.21
CA ILE A 169 11.81 9.06 -9.18
C ILE A 169 12.36 8.90 -10.59
N ASN A 170 13.50 9.52 -10.87
CA ASN A 170 14.10 9.48 -12.18
C ASN A 170 14.70 8.10 -12.41
N ALA A 171 14.04 7.30 -13.25
CA ALA A 171 14.71 6.20 -13.92
C ALA A 171 16.00 6.76 -14.52
N THR A 172 17.15 6.26 -14.07
CA THR A 172 18.42 6.69 -14.64
C THR A 172 18.39 6.39 -16.13
N ASP A 173 18.21 7.41 -16.96
CA ASP A 173 18.55 7.36 -18.38
C ASP A 173 20.06 7.17 -18.41
N SER A 174 20.48 5.91 -18.38
CA SER A 174 21.84 5.48 -18.72
C SER A 174 22.04 5.76 -20.20
N SER A 175 22.14 7.05 -20.51
CA SER A 175 22.41 7.65 -21.81
C SER A 175 23.87 7.42 -22.18
N GLY A 176 24.25 6.15 -22.28
CA GLY A 176 25.36 5.72 -23.11
C GLY A 176 24.91 5.74 -24.58
N PRO A 177 25.70 6.30 -25.51
CA PRO A 177 25.32 6.31 -26.90
C PRO A 177 25.31 4.87 -27.48
N GLU A 178 24.16 4.48 -28.00
CA GLU A 178 23.96 3.36 -28.94
C GLU A 178 24.40 1.96 -28.46
N GLN A 179 23.76 1.41 -27.41
CA GLN A 179 23.64 -0.05 -27.31
C GLN A 179 22.21 -0.49 -27.67
N PRO A 180 22.07 -1.50 -28.54
CA PRO A 180 20.77 -1.93 -29.05
C PRO A 180 19.99 -2.69 -27.97
N GLU A 181 18.74 -2.27 -27.79
CA GLU A 181 17.56 -3.02 -27.31
C GLU A 181 17.84 -4.34 -26.59
N SER A 182 18.41 -4.23 -25.39
CA SER A 182 18.30 -5.26 -24.36
C SER A 182 16.91 -5.14 -23.74
N PHE A 183 16.00 -5.99 -24.19
CA PHE A 183 14.64 -6.16 -23.70
C PHE A 183 14.58 -6.29 -22.15
N GLY A 184 13.72 -5.50 -21.50
CA GLY A 184 12.98 -5.95 -20.32
C GLY A 184 13.11 -5.15 -19.02
N ASP A 185 14.22 -4.45 -18.75
CA ASP A 185 14.41 -3.69 -17.51
C ASP A 185 14.07 -2.20 -17.76
N GLU A 186 12.79 -1.98 -18.07
CA GLU A 186 12.17 -0.70 -18.40
C GLU A 186 12.25 0.26 -17.20
N ARG A 187 13.11 1.29 -17.27
CA ARG A 187 13.04 2.55 -16.48
C ARG A 187 12.50 2.42 -15.05
N ILE A 188 12.98 1.45 -14.27
CA ILE A 188 12.56 1.31 -12.87
C ILE A 188 13.30 2.36 -12.06
N GLY A 189 12.57 3.30 -11.46
CA GLY A 189 13.16 4.28 -10.55
C GLY A 189 13.62 3.60 -9.26
N ALA A 190 14.60 4.17 -8.57
CA ALA A 190 15.03 3.64 -7.27
C ALA A 190 13.87 3.56 -6.26
N LEU A 191 12.88 4.45 -6.39
CA LEU A 191 11.68 4.46 -5.56
C LEU A 191 10.84 3.19 -5.70
N ASP A 192 10.77 2.60 -6.90
CA ASP A 192 10.02 1.37 -7.16
C ASP A 192 10.72 0.12 -6.58
N LEU A 193 12.02 0.23 -6.30
CA LEU A 193 12.83 -0.80 -5.66
C LEU A 193 12.78 -0.72 -4.12
N LEU A 194 12.07 0.26 -3.55
CA LEU A 194 11.98 0.51 -2.12
C LEU A 194 10.63 0.11 -1.54
N THR A 195 10.63 -0.33 -0.29
CA THR A 195 9.44 -0.57 0.53
C THR A 195 9.67 -0.11 1.98
N VAL A 196 8.61 -0.05 2.78
CA VAL A 196 8.67 0.04 4.25
C VAL A 196 7.95 -1.13 4.93
N TYR A 197 7.53 -2.13 4.13
CA TYR A 197 6.68 -3.25 4.55
C TYR A 197 7.34 -4.60 4.24
N SER A 198 8.66 -4.72 4.42
CA SER A 198 9.38 -5.97 4.22
C SER A 198 9.68 -6.62 5.58
N PHE A 199 9.00 -7.72 5.88
CA PHE A 199 9.25 -8.48 7.11
C PHE A 199 8.85 -9.95 6.98
N GLU A 200 9.67 -10.81 7.58
CA GLU A 200 9.41 -12.25 7.68
C GLU A 200 8.76 -12.56 9.03
N PRO A 201 7.55 -13.14 9.07
CA PRO A 201 7.01 -13.59 10.34
C PRO A 201 7.74 -14.83 10.83
N ARG A 202 7.71 -15.04 12.14
CA ARG A 202 8.31 -16.18 12.83
C ARG A 202 7.50 -17.46 12.64
N LEU A 203 7.21 -17.83 11.39
CA LEU A 203 6.42 -19.00 11.00
C LEU A 203 7.28 -19.96 10.18
N GLN A 204 6.95 -21.24 10.20
CA GLN A 204 7.62 -22.23 9.34
C GLN A 204 6.96 -22.31 7.96
N ALA A 205 7.75 -22.62 6.94
CA ALA A 205 7.30 -22.98 5.59
C ALA A 205 6.89 -24.45 5.49
N GLY A 206 7.23 -25.27 6.49
CA GLY A 206 6.95 -26.70 6.50
C GLY A 206 8.02 -27.50 5.75
N LEU A 207 9.28 -27.06 5.75
CA LEU A 207 10.38 -27.81 5.12
C LEU A 207 10.74 -29.10 5.88
N GLY A 208 10.33 -29.22 7.15
CA GLY A 208 10.43 -30.46 7.93
C GLY A 208 9.22 -31.40 7.81
N GLY A 209 8.13 -30.94 7.18
CA GLY A 209 6.84 -31.63 7.14
C GLY A 209 5.69 -30.63 6.97
N ASP A 210 4.65 -31.02 6.22
CA ASP A 210 3.53 -30.11 5.90
C ASP A 210 2.72 -29.71 7.14
N ASP A 211 2.66 -30.58 8.15
CA ASP A 211 1.98 -30.32 9.44
C ASP A 211 2.61 -29.17 10.23
N TYR A 212 3.83 -28.75 9.89
CA TYR A 212 4.54 -27.67 10.60
C TYR A 212 4.31 -26.30 9.97
N ARG A 213 3.64 -26.25 8.81
CA ARG A 213 3.44 -24.99 8.09
C ARG A 213 2.63 -24.01 8.91
N GLY A 214 3.11 -22.76 8.97
CA GLY A 214 2.44 -21.72 9.74
C GLY A 214 2.57 -21.89 11.26
N VAL A 215 3.29 -22.91 11.75
CA VAL A 215 3.65 -23.05 13.17
C VAL A 215 4.78 -22.06 13.50
N ALA A 216 4.79 -21.53 14.72
CA ALA A 216 5.83 -20.59 15.13
C ALA A 216 7.21 -21.26 15.21
N ARG A 217 8.26 -20.56 14.74
CA ARG A 217 9.65 -21.04 14.86
C ARG A 217 10.10 -21.10 16.33
N ILE A 218 10.92 -22.09 16.65
CA ILE A 218 11.50 -22.32 17.97
C ILE A 218 12.63 -21.31 18.21
N ASN A 219 12.50 -20.49 19.26
CA ASN A 219 13.56 -19.57 19.64
C ASN A 219 14.66 -20.31 20.41
N ILE A 220 15.84 -20.43 19.81
CA ILE A 220 16.98 -21.15 20.40
C ILE A 220 17.66 -20.41 21.56
N ASN A 221 17.31 -19.15 21.78
CA ASN A 221 17.79 -18.37 22.93
C ASN A 221 16.81 -18.40 24.13
N ALA A 222 15.67 -19.08 24.00
CA ALA A 222 14.78 -19.29 25.12
C ALA A 222 15.46 -20.21 26.18
N PRO A 223 15.06 -20.19 27.46
CA PRO A 223 15.52 -21.19 28.43
C PRO A 223 15.01 -22.58 28.07
N TRP A 224 15.84 -23.62 28.21
CA TRP A 224 15.42 -25.00 27.98
C TRP A 224 14.21 -25.37 28.87
N SER A 225 13.23 -26.05 28.28
CA SER A 225 12.04 -26.55 28.98
C SER A 225 11.46 -27.76 28.26
N ASP A 226 10.65 -28.55 28.96
CA ASP A 226 9.93 -29.71 28.39
C ASP A 226 9.04 -29.31 27.20
N ASN A 227 8.61 -28.04 27.12
CA ASN A 227 7.87 -27.51 25.98
C ASN A 227 8.75 -27.35 24.74
N ILE A 228 10.00 -26.89 24.91
CA ILE A 228 10.95 -26.75 23.81
C ILE A 228 11.42 -28.12 23.33
N GLU A 229 11.68 -29.04 24.26
CA GLU A 229 12.03 -30.43 23.93
C GLU A 229 10.92 -31.08 23.09
N ARG A 230 9.66 -30.99 23.54
CA ARG A 230 8.51 -31.47 22.77
C ARG A 230 8.37 -30.75 21.43
N ALA A 231 8.63 -29.44 21.36
CA ALA A 231 8.58 -28.71 20.10
C ALA A 231 9.63 -29.22 19.10
N PHE A 232 10.84 -29.55 19.57
CA PHE A 232 11.86 -30.19 18.72
C PHE A 232 11.42 -31.56 18.22
N GLU A 233 10.89 -32.41 19.09
CA GLU A 233 10.38 -33.74 18.71
C GLU A 233 9.19 -33.65 17.75
N GLN A 234 8.33 -32.66 17.94
CA GLN A 234 7.12 -32.50 17.14
C GLN A 234 7.38 -31.87 15.78
N GLN A 235 8.30 -30.89 15.67
CA GLN A 235 8.46 -30.04 14.48
C GLN A 235 9.67 -30.40 13.61
N MET A 236 10.44 -31.42 13.98
CA MET A 236 11.64 -31.82 13.26
C MET A 236 11.74 -33.34 13.14
N SER A 237 12.53 -33.80 12.17
CA SER A 237 12.95 -35.21 12.15
C SER A 237 13.82 -35.54 13.37
N GLU A 238 13.85 -36.81 13.78
CA GLU A 238 14.63 -37.27 14.94
C GLU A 238 16.11 -36.83 14.87
N GLN A 239 16.71 -36.90 13.67
CA GLN A 239 18.08 -36.46 13.44
C GLN A 239 18.25 -34.94 13.59
N ALA A 240 17.35 -34.14 13.01
CA ALA A 240 17.39 -32.68 13.13
C ALA A 240 17.12 -32.22 14.57
N ALA A 241 16.21 -32.87 15.29
CA ALA A 241 15.92 -32.61 16.71
C ALA A 241 17.14 -32.91 17.60
N ALA A 242 17.83 -34.02 17.37
CA ALA A 242 19.06 -34.36 18.09
C ALA A 242 20.17 -33.33 17.82
N THR A 243 20.35 -32.92 16.56
CA THR A 243 21.30 -31.87 16.16
C THR A 243 20.94 -30.55 16.86
N ALA A 244 19.69 -30.10 16.77
CA ALA A 244 19.22 -28.85 17.37
C ALA A 244 19.36 -28.84 18.90
N THR A 245 19.06 -29.95 19.57
CA THR A 245 19.28 -30.12 21.02
C THR A 245 20.76 -29.97 21.37
N GLY A 246 21.66 -30.58 20.59
CA GLY A 246 23.10 -30.43 20.77
C GLY A 246 23.59 -28.99 20.56
N LEU A 247 23.01 -28.26 19.61
CA LEU A 247 23.29 -26.84 19.37
C LEU A 247 22.82 -25.96 20.54
N PHE A 248 21.62 -26.23 21.06
CA PHE A 248 21.02 -25.48 22.15
C PHE A 248 21.80 -25.64 23.47
N ILE A 249 22.11 -26.88 23.86
CA ILE A 249 22.77 -27.18 25.15
C ILE A 249 24.22 -26.69 25.17
N ALA A 250 24.94 -26.84 24.06
CA ALA A 250 26.37 -26.57 23.98
C ALA A 250 26.71 -25.19 23.42
N GLY A 251 25.71 -24.39 23.05
CA GLY A 251 25.86 -23.24 22.18
C GLY A 251 26.28 -21.93 22.89
N PRO A 252 27.14 -21.11 22.27
CA PRO A 252 27.20 -19.68 22.61
C PRO A 252 25.84 -19.01 22.32
N LYS A 253 25.59 -17.85 22.91
CA LYS A 253 24.41 -17.03 22.57
C LYS A 253 24.47 -16.68 21.08
N ILE A 254 23.42 -17.02 20.33
CA ILE A 254 23.33 -16.82 18.87
C ILE A 254 22.47 -15.57 18.65
N GLU A 255 23.03 -14.47 18.17
CA GLU A 255 22.25 -13.23 18.02
C GLU A 255 21.56 -13.17 16.66
N LYS A 256 22.25 -13.65 15.61
CA LYS A 256 21.79 -13.55 14.24
C LYS A 256 21.65 -14.92 13.55
N PRO A 257 20.77 -15.04 12.54
CA PRO A 257 20.71 -16.20 11.65
C PRO A 257 22.08 -16.59 11.07
N SER A 258 22.94 -15.63 10.75
CA SER A 258 24.31 -15.87 10.28
C SER A 258 25.19 -16.60 11.31
N ASP A 259 25.00 -16.34 12.60
CA ASP A 259 25.70 -17.05 13.68
C ASP A 259 25.24 -18.52 13.75
N LEU A 260 23.96 -18.79 13.51
CA LEU A 260 23.44 -20.15 13.41
C LEU A 260 24.07 -20.89 12.22
N VAL A 261 24.14 -20.26 11.04
CA VAL A 261 24.79 -20.86 9.87
C VAL A 261 26.28 -21.14 10.13
N ARG A 262 27.02 -20.20 10.72
CA ARG A 262 28.43 -20.41 11.10
C ARG A 262 28.58 -21.57 12.09
N LEU A 263 27.67 -21.69 13.04
CA LEU A 263 27.67 -22.81 13.98
C LEU A 263 27.40 -24.16 13.29
N LEU A 264 26.50 -24.21 12.30
CA LEU A 264 26.26 -25.42 11.49
C LEU A 264 27.51 -25.83 10.71
N ILE A 265 28.25 -24.86 10.16
CA ILE A 265 29.53 -25.08 9.47
C ILE A 265 30.57 -25.64 10.46
N ASP A 266 30.78 -24.98 11.60
CA ASP A 266 31.77 -25.36 12.61
C ASP A 266 31.53 -26.77 13.18
N ARG A 267 30.25 -27.17 13.29
CA ARG A 267 29.85 -28.50 13.76
C ARG A 267 29.77 -29.54 12.65
N ALA A 268 30.10 -29.16 11.40
CA ALA A 268 30.03 -30.02 10.22
C ALA A 268 28.66 -30.70 10.06
N VAL A 269 27.57 -29.96 10.35
CA VAL A 269 26.21 -30.47 10.14
C VAL A 269 25.98 -30.68 8.65
N PRO A 270 25.48 -31.85 8.22
CA PRO A 270 25.21 -32.13 6.81
C PRO A 270 24.30 -31.07 6.17
N ARG A 271 24.67 -30.57 4.98
CA ARG A 271 23.95 -29.46 4.31
C ARG A 271 22.48 -29.78 4.03
N ASN A 272 22.14 -31.04 3.78
CA ASN A 272 20.77 -31.48 3.56
C ASN A 272 19.86 -31.35 4.80
N GLU A 273 20.42 -31.13 6.00
CA GLU A 273 19.63 -30.84 7.20
C GLU A 273 19.36 -29.34 7.39
N TRP A 274 20.11 -28.46 6.72
CA TRP A 274 20.02 -27.01 6.90
C TRP A 274 18.64 -26.44 6.56
N PRO A 275 17.94 -26.85 5.47
CA PRO A 275 16.61 -26.35 5.16
C PRO A 275 15.63 -26.47 6.33
N ALA A 276 15.54 -27.67 6.92
CA ALA A 276 14.63 -27.95 8.02
C ALA A 276 15.03 -27.20 9.31
N LEU A 277 16.34 -27.14 9.60
CA LEU A 277 16.84 -26.42 10.78
C LEU A 277 16.61 -24.91 10.68
N LEU A 278 16.88 -24.29 9.52
CA LEU A 278 16.70 -22.85 9.31
C LEU A 278 15.22 -22.45 9.20
N ASP A 279 14.35 -23.36 8.76
CA ASP A 279 12.90 -23.13 8.74
C ASP A 279 12.29 -23.19 10.15
N ALA A 280 12.73 -24.14 10.97
CA ALA A 280 12.15 -24.37 12.29
C ALA A 280 12.76 -23.52 13.41
N LEU A 281 13.99 -23.01 13.25
CA LEU A 281 14.69 -22.25 14.28
C LEU A 281 14.70 -20.74 14.04
N THR A 282 14.77 -19.98 15.14
CA THR A 282 15.02 -18.53 15.11
C THR A 282 15.88 -18.10 16.29
N THR A 283 16.56 -16.97 16.14
CA THR A 283 17.39 -16.36 17.19
C THR A 283 16.64 -15.26 17.96
N SER A 284 15.50 -14.79 17.45
CA SER A 284 14.74 -13.69 18.05
C SER A 284 13.42 -14.15 18.64
N ALA A 285 13.02 -13.50 19.73
CA ALA A 285 11.68 -13.65 20.32
C ALA A 285 10.63 -12.79 19.59
N GLU A 286 11.07 -11.87 18.72
CA GLU A 286 10.17 -10.98 17.98
C GLU A 286 9.29 -11.76 17.00
N ARG A 287 8.04 -11.30 16.84
CA ARG A 287 7.06 -11.94 15.96
C ARG A 287 7.44 -11.79 14.49
N TYR A 288 8.13 -10.70 14.14
CA TYR A 288 8.50 -10.35 12.78
C TYR A 288 9.99 -10.01 12.73
N ARG A 289 10.67 -10.43 11.66
CA ARG A 289 12.04 -10.03 11.33
C ARG A 289 11.97 -9.06 10.16
N PRO A 290 12.16 -7.74 10.39
CA PRO A 290 12.04 -6.75 9.34
C PRO A 290 13.26 -6.74 8.41
N GLY A 291 13.16 -6.05 7.27
CA GLY A 291 14.28 -5.83 6.34
C GLY A 291 14.75 -7.08 5.60
N CYS A 292 13.84 -8.03 5.37
CA CYS A 292 14.12 -9.27 4.67
C CYS A 292 13.73 -9.18 3.19
N VAL A 293 14.62 -9.60 2.30
CA VAL A 293 14.40 -9.65 0.86
C VAL A 293 14.10 -11.08 0.43
N ASP A 294 13.01 -11.26 -0.30
CA ASP A 294 12.64 -12.54 -0.91
C ASP A 294 13.48 -12.76 -2.17
N ILE A 295 14.44 -13.68 -2.09
CA ILE A 295 15.39 -13.97 -3.17
C ILE A 295 14.72 -14.58 -4.40
N ASN A 296 13.52 -15.15 -4.24
CA ASN A 296 12.78 -15.76 -5.34
C ASN A 296 12.09 -14.72 -6.23
N THR A 297 11.76 -13.55 -5.68
CA THR A 297 10.96 -12.52 -6.36
C THR A 297 11.71 -11.20 -6.56
N ALA A 298 12.74 -10.91 -5.76
CA ALA A 298 13.51 -9.68 -5.86
C ALA A 298 14.18 -9.47 -7.22
N THR A 299 14.29 -8.22 -7.68
CA THR A 299 14.99 -7.92 -8.93
C THR A 299 16.50 -8.10 -8.77
N ARG A 300 17.23 -8.21 -9.89
CA ARG A 300 18.70 -8.24 -9.89
C ARG A 300 19.29 -7.05 -9.14
N ALA A 301 18.73 -5.86 -9.36
CA ALA A 301 19.17 -4.63 -8.70
C ALA A 301 19.01 -4.71 -7.17
N VAL A 302 17.90 -5.22 -6.67
CA VAL A 302 17.67 -5.38 -5.21
C VAL A 302 18.60 -6.45 -4.64
N LEU A 303 18.76 -7.59 -5.29
CA LEU A 303 19.66 -8.66 -4.85
C LEU A 303 21.13 -8.19 -4.75
N ALA A 304 21.59 -7.38 -5.71
CA ALA A 304 22.95 -6.83 -5.70
C ALA A 304 23.21 -5.86 -4.52
N THR A 305 22.16 -5.40 -3.81
CA THR A 305 22.34 -4.58 -2.60
C THR A 305 22.66 -5.41 -1.36
N LEU A 306 22.40 -6.72 -1.37
CA LEU A 306 22.49 -7.54 -0.17
C LEU A 306 23.95 -7.88 0.19
N PRO A 307 24.30 -7.92 1.49
CA PRO A 307 25.62 -8.33 1.92
C PRO A 307 26.02 -9.71 1.37
N GLY A 308 27.25 -9.81 0.87
CA GLY A 308 27.78 -11.06 0.28
C GLY A 308 27.40 -11.28 -1.19
N LEU A 309 26.51 -10.47 -1.77
CA LEU A 309 26.14 -10.54 -3.18
C LEU A 309 26.81 -9.43 -3.99
N SER A 310 27.47 -9.84 -5.08
CA SER A 310 27.92 -8.91 -6.13
C SER A 310 26.87 -8.85 -7.24
N GLU A 311 26.97 -7.87 -8.13
CA GLU A 311 26.06 -7.75 -9.28
C GLU A 311 26.06 -9.03 -10.15
N THR A 312 27.23 -9.66 -10.33
CA THR A 312 27.34 -10.93 -11.08
C THR A 312 26.67 -12.10 -10.34
N LEU A 313 26.82 -12.20 -9.02
CA LEU A 313 26.14 -13.23 -8.24
C LEU A 313 24.62 -13.02 -8.19
N ALA A 314 24.17 -11.76 -8.17
CA ALA A 314 22.76 -11.43 -8.26
C ALA A 314 22.17 -11.84 -9.62
N GLU A 315 22.90 -11.62 -10.72
CA GLU A 315 22.52 -12.10 -12.06
C GLU A 315 22.47 -13.63 -12.13
N ASP A 316 23.48 -14.32 -11.57
CA ASP A 316 23.52 -15.78 -11.50
C ASP A 316 22.33 -16.34 -10.69
N LEU A 317 21.97 -15.73 -9.56
CA LEU A 317 20.81 -16.10 -8.76
C LEU A 317 19.51 -16.00 -9.56
N VAL A 318 19.28 -14.87 -10.25
CA VAL A 318 18.09 -14.69 -11.10
C VAL A 318 18.08 -15.72 -12.23
N THR A 319 19.22 -15.99 -12.83
CA THR A 319 19.35 -16.96 -13.92
C THR A 319 19.08 -18.40 -13.46
N VAL A 320 19.53 -18.77 -12.26
CA VAL A 320 19.32 -20.11 -11.69
C VAL A 320 17.88 -20.28 -11.21
N ARG A 321 17.31 -19.28 -10.51
CA ARG A 321 15.94 -19.38 -9.99
C ARG A 321 14.92 -19.61 -11.10
N GLU A 322 15.10 -19.06 -12.29
CA GLU A 322 14.17 -19.27 -13.41
C GLU A 322 14.04 -20.74 -13.83
N ARG A 323 15.05 -21.56 -13.53
CA ARG A 323 15.11 -22.99 -13.88
C ARG A 323 14.60 -23.89 -12.76
N LEU A 324 14.50 -23.37 -11.53
CA LEU A 324 14.08 -24.13 -10.36
C LEU A 324 12.55 -24.26 -10.28
N GLY A 325 12.10 -25.42 -9.81
CA GLY A 325 10.71 -25.67 -9.47
C GLY A 325 10.31 -25.00 -8.15
N ALA A 326 9.02 -25.03 -7.85
CA ALA A 326 8.49 -24.50 -6.59
C ALA A 326 9.07 -25.22 -5.35
N PRO A 327 9.20 -26.57 -5.31
CA PRO A 327 9.74 -27.25 -4.13
C PRO A 327 11.17 -26.84 -3.78
N GLU A 328 12.04 -26.66 -4.77
CA GLU A 328 13.43 -26.26 -4.57
C GLU A 328 13.52 -24.82 -4.04
N LYS A 329 12.71 -23.92 -4.59
CA LYS A 329 12.66 -22.50 -4.20
C LYS A 329 12.18 -22.25 -2.77
N ARG A 330 11.46 -23.20 -2.16
CA ARG A 330 10.99 -23.08 -0.77
C ARG A 330 12.13 -22.91 0.22
N SER A 331 13.26 -23.57 -0.02
CA SER A 331 14.40 -23.53 0.90
C SER A 331 15.24 -22.27 0.72
N VAL A 332 15.48 -21.53 1.80
CA VAL A 332 16.43 -20.41 1.79
C VAL A 332 17.85 -20.84 1.43
N THR A 333 18.18 -22.13 1.55
CA THR A 333 19.51 -22.68 1.20
C THR A 333 19.66 -23.02 -0.28
N TRP A 334 18.63 -22.93 -1.13
CA TRP A 334 18.74 -23.35 -2.53
C TRP A 334 19.94 -22.72 -3.28
N PRO A 335 20.38 -21.46 -2.99
CA PRO A 335 21.58 -20.91 -3.62
C PRO A 335 22.87 -21.68 -3.32
N LEU A 336 22.95 -22.33 -2.15
CA LEU A 336 24.06 -23.20 -1.77
C LEU A 336 23.98 -24.54 -2.49
N ASP A 337 22.77 -25.08 -2.58
CA ASP A 337 22.51 -26.39 -3.18
C ASP A 337 22.81 -26.37 -4.68
N GLU A 338 22.49 -25.25 -5.35
CA GLU A 338 22.82 -24.98 -6.75
C GLU A 338 24.27 -24.49 -6.97
N GLY A 339 25.04 -24.31 -5.90
CA GLY A 339 26.43 -23.88 -5.97
C GLY A 339 26.63 -22.44 -6.46
N VAL A 340 25.60 -21.60 -6.41
CA VAL A 340 25.68 -20.17 -6.72
C VAL A 340 26.45 -19.44 -5.62
N LEU A 341 26.23 -19.81 -4.36
CA LEU A 341 26.89 -19.24 -3.20
C LEU A 341 27.79 -20.26 -2.49
N THR A 342 28.88 -19.77 -1.92
CA THR A 342 29.65 -20.49 -0.89
C THR A 342 28.94 -20.43 0.46
N ALA A 343 29.31 -21.30 1.40
CA ALA A 343 28.71 -21.34 2.73
C ALA A 343 28.94 -20.02 3.50
N GLU A 344 30.10 -19.41 3.31
CA GLU A 344 30.48 -18.13 3.90
C GLU A 344 29.67 -16.97 3.31
N GLN A 345 29.50 -16.92 1.98
CA GLN A 345 28.64 -15.92 1.35
C GLN A 345 27.18 -16.05 1.77
N PHE A 346 26.69 -17.29 1.90
CA PHE A 346 25.34 -17.52 2.41
C PHE A 346 25.18 -17.09 3.87
N ALA A 347 26.19 -17.30 4.71
CA ALA A 347 26.19 -16.80 6.08
C ALA A 347 26.07 -15.27 6.14
N ASP A 348 26.66 -14.54 5.20
CA ASP A 348 26.52 -13.08 5.14
C ASP A 348 25.14 -12.64 4.59
N LEU A 349 24.53 -13.46 3.73
CA LEU A 349 23.23 -13.19 3.11
C LEU A 349 22.02 -13.50 4.02
N VAL A 350 22.07 -14.59 4.80
CA VAL A 350 20.91 -15.20 5.49
C VAL A 350 20.22 -14.28 6.51
N ASP A 351 20.93 -13.26 7.00
CA ASP A 351 20.36 -12.25 7.89
C ASP A 351 19.34 -11.36 7.17
N HIS A 352 19.45 -11.24 5.85
CA HIS A 352 18.64 -10.37 5.00
C HIS A 352 17.80 -11.13 3.97
N ALA A 353 17.89 -12.47 3.89
CA ALA A 353 17.21 -13.26 2.87
C ALA A 353 16.04 -14.08 3.41
N VAL A 354 15.00 -14.20 2.59
CA VAL A 354 13.87 -15.13 2.69
C VAL A 354 13.50 -15.67 1.31
N THR A 355 12.54 -16.59 1.25
CA THR A 355 12.10 -17.27 0.02
C THR A 355 10.60 -17.13 -0.26
N ARG A 356 9.93 -16.26 0.47
CA ARG A 356 8.48 -16.06 0.39
C ARG A 356 8.09 -14.67 0.85
N SER A 357 6.85 -14.32 0.55
CA SER A 357 6.21 -13.11 1.04
C SER A 357 4.80 -13.40 1.57
N LEU A 358 4.47 -12.76 2.69
CA LEU A 358 3.09 -12.64 3.16
C LEU A 358 2.58 -11.19 3.10
N GLN A 359 3.39 -10.27 2.57
CA GLN A 359 3.03 -8.88 2.36
C GLN A 359 2.96 -8.61 0.86
N TRP A 360 1.77 -8.25 0.39
CA TRP A 360 1.50 -8.14 -1.03
C TRP A 360 0.83 -6.81 -1.35
N ARG A 361 1.38 -6.11 -2.33
CA ARG A 361 0.83 -4.87 -2.85
C ARG A 361 -0.10 -5.15 -4.01
N VAL A 362 -1.19 -4.40 -4.05
CA VAL A 362 -2.07 -4.30 -5.21
C VAL A 362 -2.42 -2.85 -5.48
N ILE A 363 -2.75 -2.56 -6.74
CA ILE A 363 -3.35 -1.29 -7.14
C ILE A 363 -4.70 -1.62 -7.75
N LEU A 364 -5.75 -0.97 -7.25
CA LEU A 364 -7.11 -1.12 -7.72
C LEU A 364 -7.52 0.12 -8.49
N ARG A 365 -8.17 -0.06 -9.63
CA ARG A 365 -8.93 0.98 -10.32
C ARG A 365 -10.41 0.63 -10.22
N VAL A 366 -11.19 1.57 -9.72
CA VAL A 366 -12.63 1.43 -9.53
C VAL A 366 -13.32 2.48 -10.38
N SER A 367 -14.21 2.06 -11.27
CA SER A 367 -14.99 2.95 -12.13
C SER A 367 -16.38 2.37 -12.31
N PHE A 368 -17.33 3.20 -12.75
CA PHE A 368 -18.59 2.67 -13.27
C PHE A 368 -18.33 1.87 -14.55
N GLU A 369 -19.19 0.90 -14.81
CA GLU A 369 -19.23 0.21 -16.09
C GLU A 369 -19.48 1.24 -17.21
N PRO A 370 -18.67 1.23 -18.29
CA PRO A 370 -18.89 2.14 -19.41
C PRO A 370 -20.26 1.88 -20.03
N ILE A 371 -21.05 2.94 -20.21
CA ILE A 371 -22.40 2.83 -20.80
C ILE A 371 -22.36 2.29 -22.24
N ASP A 372 -21.23 2.42 -22.95
CA ASP A 372 -21.05 1.88 -24.31
C ASP A 372 -21.09 0.34 -24.37
N GLU A 373 -20.86 -0.38 -23.26
CA GLU A 373 -21.00 -1.85 -23.20
C GLU A 373 -22.45 -2.31 -22.92
N MET A 374 -23.38 -1.39 -22.62
CA MET A 374 -24.81 -1.68 -22.46
C MET A 374 -25.59 -1.68 -23.78
N ILE A 375 -24.95 -1.36 -24.92
CA ILE A 375 -25.60 -1.50 -26.23
C ILE A 375 -25.70 -3.01 -26.54
N PRO A 376 -26.90 -3.61 -26.54
CA PRO A 376 -27.02 -5.03 -26.79
C PRO A 376 -26.43 -5.36 -28.17
N PRO A 377 -25.67 -6.47 -28.29
CA PRO A 377 -25.05 -6.84 -29.55
C PRO A 377 -26.13 -6.96 -30.65
N GLY A 378 -26.08 -6.04 -31.61
CA GLY A 378 -27.06 -5.94 -32.71
C GLY A 378 -27.92 -4.68 -32.73
N PHE A 379 -27.78 -3.77 -31.76
CA PHE A 379 -28.32 -2.41 -31.89
C PHE A 379 -27.33 -1.55 -32.68
N ASP A 380 -27.58 -1.39 -33.97
CA ASP A 380 -26.87 -0.44 -34.81
C ASP A 380 -27.52 0.95 -34.60
N PRO A 381 -26.83 1.92 -33.99
CA PRO A 381 -27.39 3.26 -33.75
C PRO A 381 -27.80 3.96 -35.05
N ASP A 382 -27.25 3.56 -36.20
CA ASP A 382 -27.62 4.08 -37.51
C ASP A 382 -28.96 3.51 -38.04
N ASP A 383 -29.40 2.34 -37.53
CA ASP A 383 -30.68 1.70 -37.92
C ASP A 383 -31.87 2.17 -37.06
N ALA A 384 -31.63 2.94 -36.00
CA ALA A 384 -32.67 3.62 -35.22
C ALA A 384 -33.20 4.84 -35.98
N GLY A 385 -33.76 4.59 -37.17
CA GLY A 385 -34.48 5.49 -38.07
C GLY A 385 -34.35 6.99 -37.79
N GLY A 386 -33.47 7.66 -38.53
CA GLY A 386 -33.20 9.10 -38.51
C GLY A 386 -34.38 10.02 -38.84
N GLY A 387 -35.46 9.92 -38.08
CA GLY A 387 -36.63 10.77 -38.17
C GLY A 387 -37.02 11.27 -36.79
N LEU A 388 -36.89 12.58 -36.58
CA LEU A 388 -37.44 13.39 -35.48
C LEU A 388 -36.48 13.86 -34.38
N LEU A 389 -35.16 13.71 -34.51
CA LEU A 389 -34.26 14.64 -33.82
C LEU A 389 -34.02 15.84 -34.76
N PRO A 390 -34.44 17.07 -34.37
CA PRO A 390 -34.20 18.26 -35.19
C PRO A 390 -32.69 18.43 -35.39
N GLU A 391 -32.28 18.70 -36.62
CA GLU A 391 -30.90 18.98 -37.01
C GLU A 391 -30.29 20.02 -36.06
N ALA A 392 -29.30 19.60 -35.27
CA ALA A 392 -28.64 20.43 -34.26
C ALA A 392 -27.77 21.57 -34.86
N ASP A 393 -27.73 21.68 -36.19
CA ASP A 393 -26.84 22.58 -36.93
C ASP A 393 -27.26 24.06 -36.88
N GLU A 394 -28.49 24.40 -36.47
CA GLU A 394 -28.99 25.77 -36.59
C GLU A 394 -28.63 26.71 -35.42
N PHE A 395 -28.08 26.19 -34.30
CA PHE A 395 -27.78 27.02 -33.11
C PHE A 395 -26.30 27.30 -32.82
N GLY A 396 -25.36 26.77 -33.63
CA GLY A 396 -23.93 27.16 -33.54
C GLY A 396 -23.27 26.92 -32.18
N VAL A 397 -23.86 26.09 -31.32
CA VAL A 397 -23.21 25.57 -30.12
C VAL A 397 -22.39 24.38 -30.58
N ALA A 398 -21.07 24.43 -30.43
CA ALA A 398 -20.19 23.32 -30.74
C ALA A 398 -20.58 22.10 -29.88
N THR A 399 -21.37 21.19 -30.45
CA THR A 399 -21.69 19.88 -29.89
C THR A 399 -21.10 18.80 -30.79
N SER A 400 -19.82 18.93 -31.16
CA SER A 400 -19.06 17.77 -31.62
C SER A 400 -19.11 16.76 -30.47
N PHE A 401 -19.96 15.75 -30.62
CA PHE A 401 -20.03 14.60 -29.71
C PHE A 401 -18.68 13.89 -29.55
N ASP A 402 -17.72 14.16 -30.44
CA ASP A 402 -16.34 13.69 -30.34
C ASP A 402 -15.51 14.42 -29.27
N ASP A 403 -15.75 15.71 -28.96
CA ASP A 403 -14.96 16.43 -27.94
C ASP A 403 -15.46 16.15 -26.51
N ALA A 404 -16.70 15.65 -26.36
CA ALA A 404 -17.23 15.24 -25.05
C ALA A 404 -16.68 13.88 -24.58
N ARG A 405 -16.00 13.12 -25.46
CA ARG A 405 -15.36 11.84 -25.11
C ARG A 405 -13.98 12.00 -24.44
N GLU A 406 -13.47 13.22 -24.30
CA GLU A 406 -12.16 13.46 -23.67
C GLU A 406 -12.22 13.67 -22.15
N THR A 407 -13.42 13.77 -21.53
CA THR A 407 -13.47 13.83 -20.06
C THR A 407 -13.20 12.44 -19.49
N PRO A 408 -12.13 12.25 -18.70
CA PRO A 408 -11.82 10.95 -18.11
C PRO A 408 -13.00 10.51 -17.24
N GLU A 409 -13.44 9.26 -17.44
CA GLU A 409 -14.49 8.65 -16.62
C GLU A 409 -14.12 8.77 -15.12
N PRO A 410 -15.09 9.08 -14.25
CA PRO A 410 -14.84 9.13 -12.82
C PRO A 410 -14.31 7.77 -12.37
N CYS A 411 -13.12 7.77 -11.77
CA CYS A 411 -12.52 6.57 -11.24
C CYS A 411 -11.76 6.87 -9.94
N VAL A 412 -11.71 5.87 -9.07
CA VAL A 412 -10.91 5.86 -7.85
C VAL A 412 -9.76 4.89 -8.05
N ILE A 413 -8.54 5.31 -7.73
CA ILE A 413 -7.38 4.43 -7.74
C ILE A 413 -6.88 4.28 -6.33
N LEU A 414 -6.90 3.05 -5.79
CA LEU A 414 -6.38 2.76 -4.46
C LEU A 414 -5.15 1.87 -4.57
N GLU A 415 -4.16 2.16 -3.74
CA GLU A 415 -3.00 1.29 -3.52
C GLU A 415 -3.11 0.70 -2.12
N ALA A 416 -3.00 -0.62 -2.01
CA ALA A 416 -3.12 -1.32 -0.74
C ALA A 416 -2.01 -2.35 -0.57
N VAL A 417 -1.57 -2.54 0.68
CA VAL A 417 -0.67 -3.63 1.08
C VAL A 417 -1.43 -4.55 2.02
N PHE A 418 -1.57 -5.81 1.65
CA PHE A 418 -2.15 -6.86 2.46
C PHE A 418 -1.05 -7.59 3.22
N ASP A 419 -1.26 -7.83 4.51
CA ASP A 419 -0.38 -8.63 5.37
C ASP A 419 -1.13 -9.86 5.87
N ALA A 420 -0.74 -11.02 5.33
CA ALA A 420 -1.31 -12.34 5.62
C ALA A 420 -0.45 -13.14 6.62
N ALA A 421 0.42 -12.47 7.39
CA ALA A 421 1.24 -13.15 8.39
C ALA A 421 0.43 -13.77 9.53
N ASN A 422 -0.66 -13.12 9.92
CA ASN A 422 -1.61 -13.66 10.89
C ASN A 422 -2.71 -14.48 10.19
N GLU A 423 -3.44 -15.29 10.92
CA GLU A 423 -4.60 -16.03 10.39
C GLU A 423 -5.66 -15.10 9.79
N ARG A 424 -5.82 -13.92 10.41
CA ARG A 424 -6.64 -12.83 9.86
C ARG A 424 -5.74 -11.89 9.06
N THR A 425 -5.87 -11.93 7.74
CA THR A 425 -5.23 -10.94 6.85
C THR A 425 -5.67 -9.53 7.25
N ARG A 426 -4.72 -8.60 7.25
CA ARG A 426 -4.98 -7.17 7.49
C ARG A 426 -4.53 -6.34 6.31
N ILE A 427 -5.06 -5.12 6.21
CA ILE A 427 -4.57 -4.10 5.29
C ILE A 427 -3.53 -3.28 6.07
N ALA A 428 -2.25 -3.46 5.76
CA ALA A 428 -1.15 -2.80 6.44
C ALA A 428 -0.93 -1.35 5.95
N TYR A 429 -1.37 -1.06 4.73
CA TYR A 429 -1.27 0.25 4.09
C TYR A 429 -2.44 0.43 3.14
N LEU A 430 -2.98 1.64 3.10
CA LEU A 430 -3.98 2.05 2.13
C LEU A 430 -3.72 3.51 1.75
N ARG A 431 -3.61 3.77 0.45
CA ARG A 431 -3.40 5.11 -0.09
C ARG A 431 -4.31 5.36 -1.27
N ASP A 432 -4.93 6.52 -1.29
CA ASP A 432 -5.60 7.03 -2.46
C ASP A 432 -4.58 7.58 -3.47
N ARG A 433 -4.62 7.06 -4.70
CA ARG A 433 -3.80 7.48 -5.85
C ARG A 433 -4.65 8.10 -6.97
N THR A 434 -5.92 8.40 -6.71
CA THR A 434 -6.86 8.98 -7.69
C THR A 434 -6.32 10.29 -8.28
N ALA A 435 -5.74 11.17 -7.46
CA ALA A 435 -5.12 12.40 -7.95
C ALA A 435 -3.80 12.16 -8.72
N TYR A 436 -3.14 11.02 -8.50
CA TYR A 436 -1.84 10.71 -9.08
C TYR A 436 -1.94 10.38 -10.57
N SER A 437 -3.03 9.74 -11.01
CA SER A 437 -3.28 9.51 -12.44
C SER A 437 -3.41 10.82 -13.20
N PHE A 438 -4.05 11.83 -12.61
CA PHE A 438 -4.12 13.16 -13.18
C PHE A 438 -2.73 13.80 -13.31
N VAL A 439 -1.89 13.72 -12.27
CA VAL A 439 -0.52 14.26 -12.33
C VAL A 439 0.33 13.55 -13.38
N VAL A 440 0.24 12.21 -13.48
CA VAL A 440 0.97 11.44 -14.50
C VAL A 440 0.45 11.76 -15.91
N GLN A 441 -0.86 11.87 -16.10
CA GLN A 441 -1.44 12.30 -17.38
C GLN A 441 -1.03 13.73 -17.73
N LEU A 442 -1.04 14.65 -16.77
CA LEU A 442 -0.61 16.04 -16.96
C LEU A 442 0.87 16.13 -17.31
N ALA A 443 1.72 15.31 -16.67
CA ALA A 443 3.14 15.21 -16.98
C ALA A 443 3.42 14.57 -18.36
N ALA A 444 2.53 13.67 -18.82
CA ALA A 444 2.60 13.07 -20.15
C ALA A 444 2.10 14.01 -21.27
N LEU A 445 1.45 15.14 -20.96
CA LEU A 445 1.04 16.11 -21.96
C LEU A 445 2.26 16.77 -22.62
N PRO A 446 2.32 16.81 -23.97
CA PRO A 446 3.42 17.46 -24.68
C PRO A 446 3.51 18.94 -24.32
N GLY A 447 4.57 19.32 -23.59
CA GLY A 447 4.83 20.70 -23.17
C GLY A 447 4.93 20.91 -21.65
N PHE A 448 4.57 19.92 -20.82
CA PHE A 448 4.66 20.03 -19.36
C PHE A 448 6.04 19.64 -18.80
N GLY A 449 6.83 18.83 -19.52
CA GLY A 449 8.16 18.34 -19.10
C GLY A 449 9.38 19.08 -19.66
N GLY A 450 9.20 20.26 -20.26
CA GLY A 450 10.33 21.04 -20.81
C GLY A 450 10.98 21.91 -19.73
N GLU A 451 12.16 21.52 -19.23
CA GLU A 451 13.02 22.31 -18.31
C GLU A 451 13.30 23.74 -18.82
N ASP A 452 13.11 24.02 -20.11
CA ASP A 452 13.44 25.31 -20.74
C ASP A 452 12.42 26.44 -20.56
N ARG A 453 11.23 26.21 -19.95
CA ARG A 453 10.20 27.27 -19.89
C ARG A 453 10.04 28.00 -18.55
N PHE A 454 10.62 27.50 -17.47
CA PHE A 454 10.52 28.20 -16.17
C PHE A 454 11.68 29.17 -15.89
N THR A 455 12.79 29.08 -16.62
CA THR A 455 13.97 29.94 -16.43
C THR A 455 14.03 31.15 -17.36
N ASP A 456 13.19 31.23 -18.41
CA ASP A 456 13.24 32.31 -19.42
C ASP A 456 11.91 33.07 -19.60
N SER A 457 10.98 32.96 -18.64
CA SER A 457 9.94 33.99 -18.52
C SER A 457 10.58 35.20 -17.85
N GLY A 458 11.02 36.15 -18.69
CA GLY A 458 11.62 37.43 -18.30
C GLY A 458 10.68 38.33 -17.50
N PHE A 459 10.25 37.88 -16.32
CA PHE A 459 9.75 38.74 -15.26
C PHE A 459 10.97 39.31 -14.53
N ASN A 460 11.68 40.21 -15.22
CA ASN A 460 12.61 41.12 -14.55
C ASN A 460 11.78 41.94 -13.56
N GLY A 461 11.83 41.53 -12.30
CA GLY A 461 11.39 42.31 -11.17
C GLY A 461 12.26 43.56 -11.05
N ASP A 462 11.87 44.61 -11.75
CA ASP A 462 12.22 45.97 -11.34
C ASP A 462 11.32 46.32 -10.15
N GLY A 463 11.85 46.20 -8.93
CA GLY A 463 11.32 46.91 -7.76
C GLY A 463 10.89 46.07 -6.55
N TYR A 464 11.68 45.07 -6.14
CA TYR A 464 11.63 44.61 -4.75
C TYR A 464 12.85 45.15 -4.00
N ASP A 465 12.62 46.14 -3.15
CA ASP A 465 13.61 46.68 -2.22
C ASP A 465 13.60 45.79 -0.95
N PRO A 466 14.66 45.00 -0.69
CA PRO A 466 14.72 44.13 0.48
C PRO A 466 14.78 44.90 1.80
N ASP A 467 14.93 46.23 1.79
CA ASP A 467 14.93 47.07 3.00
C ASP A 467 13.52 47.54 3.44
N GLU A 468 12.44 47.17 2.71
CA GLU A 468 11.05 47.48 3.05
C GLU A 468 10.29 46.34 3.78
N MET A 469 11.01 45.33 4.29
CA MET A 469 10.41 44.38 5.23
C MET A 469 10.15 45.07 6.57
N MET A 470 8.87 45.31 6.86
CA MET A 470 8.38 45.62 8.19
C MET A 470 8.95 44.58 9.19
N PRO A 471 9.57 45.02 10.30
CA PRO A 471 10.02 44.08 11.32
C PRO A 471 8.80 43.33 11.84
N TYR A 472 8.85 42.00 11.74
CA TYR A 472 7.92 41.13 12.47
C TYR A 472 8.07 41.47 13.95
N ASP A 473 6.96 41.92 14.54
CA ASP A 473 6.88 42.18 15.97
C ASP A 473 6.81 40.82 16.68
N GLU A 474 7.96 40.31 17.12
CA GLU A 474 8.11 39.07 17.89
C GLU A 474 7.56 39.18 19.33
N SER A 475 6.78 40.22 19.66
CA SER A 475 6.33 40.50 21.03
C SER A 475 4.87 40.14 21.34
N ASP A 476 4.24 39.25 20.55
CA ASP A 476 2.95 38.66 20.91
C ASP A 476 3.11 37.27 21.58
N PRO A 477 3.16 37.19 22.93
CA PRO A 477 3.29 35.92 23.65
C PRO A 477 2.02 35.05 23.63
N ASP A 478 0.91 35.50 23.02
CA ASP A 478 -0.37 34.79 23.00
C ASP A 478 -0.70 34.13 21.64
N ALA A 479 0.19 34.23 20.64
CA ALA A 479 0.06 33.53 19.36
C ALA A 479 0.38 32.02 19.52
N SER A 480 -0.57 31.26 20.05
CA SER A 480 -0.48 29.80 20.09
C SER A 480 -0.56 29.22 18.66
N PRO A 481 0.30 28.26 18.29
CA PRO A 481 0.20 27.60 16.99
C PRO A 481 -1.12 26.84 16.91
N MET A 482 -1.88 27.13 15.85
CA MET A 482 -3.14 26.46 15.52
C MET A 482 -2.90 24.94 15.47
N THR A 483 -3.59 24.18 16.32
CA THR A 483 -3.41 22.73 16.39
C THR A 483 -4.23 22.05 15.30
N LEU A 484 -3.86 20.82 14.93
CA LEU A 484 -4.61 20.03 13.95
C LEU A 484 -6.06 19.73 14.41
N ASP A 485 -6.31 19.79 15.73
CA ASP A 485 -7.65 19.64 16.32
C ASP A 485 -8.52 20.91 16.11
N ASP A 486 -7.90 22.09 15.94
CA ASP A 486 -8.62 23.33 15.61
C ASP A 486 -9.06 23.37 14.14
N LEU A 487 -8.39 22.62 13.26
CA LEU A 487 -8.71 22.50 11.83
C LEU A 487 -9.83 21.49 11.54
N THR A 488 -10.05 20.51 12.43
CA THR A 488 -11.14 19.52 12.30
C THR A 488 -12.43 19.99 12.97
N ALA A 489 -12.35 20.84 14.00
CA ALA A 489 -13.53 21.41 14.66
C ALA A 489 -14.25 22.49 13.83
N SER A 490 -13.57 23.19 12.90
CA SER A 490 -14.19 24.25 12.10
C SER A 490 -14.98 23.78 10.88
N TYR A 491 -15.13 22.46 10.68
CA TYR A 491 -15.85 21.88 9.54
C TYR A 491 -17.22 21.29 9.90
N PHE A 492 -17.62 21.30 11.18
CA PHE A 492 -18.84 20.64 11.66
C PHE A 492 -19.70 21.46 12.63
N ASP A 493 -19.48 22.77 12.75
CA ASP A 493 -20.35 23.67 13.53
C ASP A 493 -21.00 24.69 12.60
N ASP A 494 -22.09 24.29 11.93
CA ASP A 494 -23.09 25.21 11.37
C ASP A 494 -24.48 24.58 11.52
N ASP A 495 -25.21 25.09 12.51
CA ASP A 495 -26.67 25.25 12.60
C ASP A 495 -27.60 24.06 12.30
N GLU A 496 -27.90 23.26 13.34
CA GLU A 496 -29.18 22.54 13.44
C GLU A 496 -30.33 23.52 13.78
N GLU A 497 -30.92 24.16 12.77
CA GLU A 497 -32.28 24.71 12.87
C GLU A 497 -33.27 23.81 12.10
N GLU A 498 -34.21 23.27 12.87
CA GLU A 498 -35.44 22.55 12.54
C GLU A 498 -35.92 22.62 11.07
N SER A 499 -35.87 21.48 10.38
CA SER A 499 -36.84 21.19 9.32
C SER A 499 -37.35 19.75 9.39
N GLU A 500 -38.53 19.59 9.99
CA GLU A 500 -39.39 18.42 9.81
C GLU A 500 -39.81 18.31 8.34
N ALA A 501 -39.14 17.45 7.57
CA ALA A 501 -39.69 16.90 6.34
C ALA A 501 -39.14 15.49 6.12
N GLY A 502 -39.98 14.50 6.40
CA GLY A 502 -39.65 13.09 6.28
C GLY A 502 -39.19 12.72 4.86
N PHE A 503 -37.94 12.25 4.79
CA PHE A 503 -37.46 11.38 3.74
C PHE A 503 -36.89 10.14 4.43
N GLY A 504 -37.41 8.97 4.05
CA GLY A 504 -37.00 7.69 4.63
C GLY A 504 -35.55 7.38 4.26
N GLY A 505 -34.64 7.64 5.19
CA GLY A 505 -33.28 7.14 5.17
C GLY A 505 -33.27 5.66 5.55
N LEU A 506 -32.57 4.86 4.75
CA LEU A 506 -32.20 3.50 5.09
C LEU A 506 -31.26 3.55 6.29
N GLU A 507 -31.74 3.11 7.46
CA GLU A 507 -30.93 2.92 8.65
C GLU A 507 -29.91 1.80 8.37
N PHE A 508 -28.63 2.18 8.32
CA PHE A 508 -27.48 1.29 8.12
C PHE A 508 -26.83 0.86 9.46
N ASP A 509 -27.63 0.80 10.53
CA ASP A 509 -27.18 0.38 11.88
C ASP A 509 -27.33 -1.13 12.15
N GLU A 510 -27.62 -1.95 11.12
CA GLU A 510 -27.84 -3.40 11.28
C GLU A 510 -26.63 -4.29 10.89
N PHE A 511 -25.42 -3.74 10.79
CA PHE A 511 -24.18 -4.53 10.69
C PHE A 511 -23.38 -4.45 11.99
N GLY A 512 -23.83 -5.20 13.00
CA GLY A 512 -23.10 -5.45 14.24
C GLY A 512 -21.83 -6.29 14.00
N PHE A 513 -20.74 -5.65 13.58
CA PHE A 513 -19.43 -6.29 13.37
C PHE A 513 -18.25 -5.58 14.06
N PHE A 514 -18.53 -4.67 14.99
CA PHE A 514 -17.51 -4.04 15.84
C PHE A 514 -17.86 -4.20 17.34
N ASP A 515 -17.99 -5.44 17.79
CA ASP A 515 -17.81 -5.76 19.22
C ASP A 515 -16.46 -6.51 19.35
N ASP A 516 -15.41 -5.75 19.63
CA ASP A 516 -14.14 -6.27 20.13
C ASP A 516 -14.35 -6.72 21.59
N GLU A 517 -14.93 -7.89 21.79
CA GLU A 517 -14.78 -8.59 23.06
C GLU A 517 -13.33 -9.08 23.20
N PRO A 518 -12.68 -8.89 24.37
CA PRO A 518 -11.37 -9.45 24.63
C PRO A 518 -11.48 -10.98 24.73
N ILE A 519 -11.03 -11.67 23.68
CA ILE A 519 -10.80 -13.11 23.71
C ILE A 519 -9.44 -13.35 24.36
N ASP A 520 -9.42 -14.01 25.52
CA ASP A 520 -8.22 -14.58 26.11
C ASP A 520 -7.68 -15.69 25.19
N ASP A 521 -6.68 -15.36 24.37
CA ASP A 521 -6.01 -16.28 23.44
C ASP A 521 -5.04 -17.22 24.19
N ASP A 522 -5.58 -18.17 24.96
CA ASP A 522 -4.91 -19.44 25.19
C ASP A 522 -5.35 -20.42 24.08
N PRO A 523 -4.43 -20.99 23.28
CA PRO A 523 -4.82 -21.92 22.23
C PRO A 523 -5.46 -23.17 22.86
N PRO A 524 -6.55 -23.70 22.27
CA PRO A 524 -7.18 -24.91 22.78
C PRO A 524 -6.21 -26.09 22.66
N ILE A 525 -5.92 -26.71 23.82
CA ILE A 525 -5.30 -28.02 23.90
C ILE A 525 -6.23 -29.00 23.14
N GLY A 526 -5.67 -29.71 22.16
CA GLY A 526 -6.38 -30.56 21.21
C GLY A 526 -7.25 -31.69 21.82
N PRO A 527 -8.02 -32.39 20.97
CA PRO A 527 -9.13 -33.25 21.39
C PRO A 527 -8.63 -34.53 22.09
N GLY A 528 -9.37 -34.91 23.13
CA GLY A 528 -9.09 -36.03 24.01
C GLY A 528 -8.94 -37.37 23.29
N LEU A 529 -7.87 -38.07 23.65
CA LEU A 529 -7.71 -39.50 23.41
C LEU A 529 -8.27 -40.26 24.61
N ASP A 530 -9.13 -41.21 24.32
CA ASP A 530 -9.74 -42.15 25.26
C ASP A 530 -8.69 -42.86 26.14
N GLU A 531 -8.77 -42.66 27.46
CA GLU A 531 -8.08 -43.50 28.44
C GLU A 531 -8.87 -44.80 28.67
N PRO A 532 -8.25 -45.98 28.56
CA PRO A 532 -8.88 -47.21 29.01
C PRO A 532 -8.65 -47.45 30.51
N ASP A 533 -9.76 -47.74 31.19
CA ASP A 533 -9.92 -48.33 32.51
C ASP A 533 -8.67 -48.99 33.13
N ARG A 534 -8.19 -48.42 34.25
CA ARG A 534 -7.45 -49.16 35.27
C ARG A 534 -8.03 -48.94 36.66
N ALA A 535 -8.48 -50.05 37.22
CA ALA A 535 -9.10 -50.19 38.52
C ALA A 535 -8.13 -49.97 39.69
N ALA A 536 -8.59 -49.17 40.64
CA ALA A 536 -8.56 -49.31 42.10
C ALA A 536 -7.25 -49.68 42.82
N ASP A 537 -6.76 -48.71 43.61
CA ASP A 537 -6.29 -48.95 44.98
C ASP A 537 -6.59 -47.71 45.86
N PRO A 538 -7.14 -47.83 47.08
CA PRO A 538 -7.49 -46.68 47.91
C PRO A 538 -6.51 -46.50 49.07
N GLY A 539 -6.05 -45.26 49.26
CA GLY A 539 -5.47 -44.84 50.54
C GLY A 539 -4.44 -43.75 50.38
N GLU A 540 -4.82 -42.50 50.62
CA GLU A 540 -4.40 -41.79 51.83
C GLU A 540 -4.92 -40.35 51.82
N SER A 541 -5.16 -39.88 53.02
CA SER A 541 -5.83 -38.66 53.40
C SER A 541 -4.87 -37.47 53.57
N SER A 542 -5.47 -36.27 53.44
CA SER A 542 -5.16 -35.04 54.18
C SER A 542 -4.27 -33.97 53.52
N PRO A 543 -4.35 -32.69 53.97
CA PRO A 543 -4.83 -31.59 53.12
C PRO A 543 -3.86 -30.38 53.07
N GLY A 544 -4.16 -29.36 52.28
CA GLY A 544 -3.47 -28.08 52.42
C GLY A 544 -3.74 -27.09 51.30
N ASP A 545 -4.67 -26.18 51.56
CA ASP A 545 -4.90 -24.92 50.85
C ASP A 545 -3.62 -24.09 50.68
N GLY A 546 -3.50 -23.41 49.54
CA GLY A 546 -2.46 -22.40 49.33
C GLY A 546 -2.44 -21.89 47.90
N ASP A 547 -3.49 -21.16 47.50
CA ASP A 547 -3.52 -20.31 46.31
C ASP A 547 -2.72 -19.02 46.54
N PRO A 548 -1.76 -18.67 45.66
CA PRO A 548 -1.34 -17.30 45.49
C PRO A 548 -1.58 -16.87 44.03
N SER A 549 -2.75 -16.30 43.79
CA SER A 549 -3.04 -15.43 42.67
C SER A 549 -1.98 -14.31 42.58
N ARG A 550 -1.05 -14.45 41.63
CA ARG A 550 -0.18 -13.37 41.16
C ARG A 550 -0.79 -12.79 39.90
N SER A 551 -1.42 -11.63 40.05
CA SER A 551 -1.77 -10.73 38.95
C SER A 551 -0.49 -10.31 38.22
N VAL A 552 -0.34 -10.75 36.98
CA VAL A 552 0.59 -10.18 36.01
C VAL A 552 -0.10 -8.98 35.37
N PRO A 553 0.54 -7.81 35.28
CA PRO A 553 -0.04 -6.68 34.57
C PRO A 553 -0.09 -7.02 33.06
N GLY A 554 -1.28 -7.25 32.54
CA GLY A 554 -1.53 -7.33 31.10
C GLY A 554 -1.19 -6.00 30.46
N GLY A 555 -0.08 -5.96 29.72
CA GLY A 555 0.25 -4.86 28.84
C GLY A 555 -0.62 -4.95 27.59
N ASP A 556 -1.45 -3.94 27.41
CA ASP A 556 -2.27 -3.70 26.22
C ASP A 556 -1.35 -3.52 24.99
N ASN A 557 -1.24 -4.57 24.16
CA ASN A 557 -0.42 -4.61 22.94
C ASN A 557 -1.24 -4.28 21.69
N ARG A 558 -2.00 -3.18 21.74
CA ARG A 558 -2.62 -2.60 20.55
C ARG A 558 -1.54 -2.01 19.64
N LEU A 559 -1.25 -2.74 18.56
CA LEU A 559 -0.40 -2.31 17.44
C LEU A 559 -1.11 -1.20 16.65
N GLY A 560 -1.00 0.03 17.14
CA GLY A 560 -1.56 1.24 16.53
C GLY A 560 -0.67 2.45 16.71
N ARG A 561 0.66 2.30 16.56
CA ARG A 561 1.67 3.35 16.31
C ARG A 561 3.05 2.70 16.36
N TRP A 562 3.70 2.57 15.21
CA TRP A 562 5.12 2.27 15.17
C TRP A 562 5.88 3.53 15.59
N THR A 563 6.19 3.63 16.88
CA THR A 563 7.16 4.60 17.39
C THR A 563 8.28 3.77 18.04
N PRO A 564 9.56 3.92 17.65
CA PRO A 564 10.62 3.24 18.35
C PRO A 564 10.66 3.73 19.79
N ALA A 565 10.77 2.80 20.74
CA ALA A 565 10.93 3.11 22.15
C ALA A 565 12.14 4.04 22.33
N ARG A 566 11.88 5.29 22.73
CA ARG A 566 12.91 6.29 23.00
C ARG A 566 13.81 5.72 24.11
N LYS A 567 15.06 5.36 23.79
CA LYS A 567 16.06 4.99 24.79
C LYS A 567 16.21 6.16 25.77
N GLY A 568 15.68 6.01 26.97
CA GLY A 568 15.94 6.93 28.07
C GLY A 568 17.43 6.91 28.38
N GLY A 569 18.12 8.02 28.12
CA GLY A 569 19.48 8.26 28.58
C GLY A 569 19.51 8.30 30.12
N SER A 570 20.54 7.67 30.68
CA SER A 570 20.91 7.81 32.10
C SER A 570 21.82 9.01 32.30
#